data_AF-A0A2G9YQT9-F1
#
_entry.id   AF-A0A2G9YQT9-F1
#
_cell.length_a   1.000
_cell.length_b   1.000
_cell.length_c   1.000
_cell.angle_alpha   90.00
_cell.angle_beta   90.00
_cell.angle_gamma   90.00
#
_symmetry.space_group_name_H-M   'P 1'
#
loop_
_entity.id
_entity.type
_entity.pdbx_description
1 polymer ?
#
loop_
_entity_poly.entity_id
_entity_poly.type
_entity_poly.pdbx_seq_one_letter_code
_entity_poly.pdbx_strand_id
1 'polypeptide(L)'
;NGVGLATLINERTLFDAVEIVNATPTLGEENIRADFINKTVLFRGETGSSDAHILAAIGKGYTLFEGKTAGDLHYALKHHQTKAMFSKWTLLALFKYIYFFIPLGLRIGFYTFMHRNDEKKLQSK
;
A
#
# COMPACT_ATOMS: atom_id res chain seq x y z
N ASN A 1 12.17 -14.23 0.11
CA ASN A 1 13.50 -13.95 -0.49
C ASN A 1 13.56 -12.48 -0.84
N GLY A 2 14.29 -11.68 -0.06
CA GLY A 2 14.56 -10.27 -0.35
C GLY A 2 16.04 -10.09 -0.66
N VAL A 3 16.41 -8.94 -1.23
CA VAL A 3 17.82 -8.54 -1.38
C VAL A 3 18.38 -8.07 -0.04
N GLY A 4 19.65 -8.42 0.25
CA GLY A 4 20.31 -8.02 1.50
C GLY A 4 20.75 -6.56 1.49
N LEU A 5 20.98 -5.98 2.68
CA LEU A 5 21.44 -4.59 2.84
C LEU A 5 22.75 -4.32 2.09
N ALA A 6 23.71 -5.26 2.12
CA ALA A 6 24.98 -5.12 1.40
C ALA A 6 24.78 -4.94 -0.11
N THR A 7 23.84 -5.68 -0.69
CA THR A 7 23.45 -5.54 -2.10
C THR A 7 22.86 -4.16 -2.36
N LEU A 8 21.91 -3.72 -1.53
CA LEU A 8 21.29 -2.39 -1.67
C LEU A 8 22.32 -1.25 -1.59
N ILE A 9 23.34 -1.37 -0.73
CA ILE A 9 24.43 -0.40 -0.63
C ILE A 9 25.26 -0.37 -1.92
N ASN A 10 25.62 -1.54 -2.44
CA ASN A 10 26.43 -1.67 -3.65
C ASN A 10 25.69 -1.16 -4.89
N GLU A 11 24.38 -1.34 -4.92
CA GLU A 11 23.50 -1.00 -6.05
C GLU A 11 22.75 0.32 -5.86
N ARG A 12 23.08 1.12 -4.82
CA ARG A 12 22.34 2.35 -4.48
C ARG A 12 22.29 3.42 -5.57
N THR A 13 23.14 3.31 -6.60
CA THR A 13 23.15 4.20 -7.76
C THR A 13 22.21 3.74 -8.87
N LEU A 14 21.60 2.55 -8.75
CA LEU A 14 20.64 2.01 -9.71
C LEU A 14 19.19 2.47 -9.46
N PHE A 15 18.94 3.15 -8.34
CA PHE A 15 17.62 3.68 -7.99
C PHE A 15 17.73 5.08 -7.37
N ASP A 16 16.75 5.93 -7.69
CA ASP A 16 16.72 7.32 -7.23
C ASP A 16 16.06 7.49 -5.86
N ALA A 17 15.16 6.57 -5.49
CA ALA A 17 14.34 6.67 -4.29
C ALA A 17 13.98 5.30 -3.69
N VAL A 18 13.59 5.31 -2.41
CA VAL A 18 13.12 4.14 -1.65
C VAL A 18 11.66 4.37 -1.25
N GLU A 19 10.83 3.34 -1.38
CA GLU A 19 9.49 3.35 -0.79
C GLU A 19 9.62 3.12 0.72
N ILE A 20 9.42 4.19 1.49
CA ILE A 20 9.45 4.14 2.95
C ILE A 20 8.05 4.09 3.56
N VAL A 21 7.01 4.30 2.73
CA VAL A 21 5.61 4.21 3.12
C VAL A 21 4.83 3.40 2.10
N ASN A 22 4.55 2.14 2.43
CA ASN A 22 3.52 1.36 1.77
C ASN A 22 2.27 1.34 2.67
N ALA A 23 1.11 1.76 2.14
CA ALA A 23 -0.10 1.89 2.94
C ALA A 23 -0.87 0.58 3.16
N THR A 24 -0.31 -0.57 2.78
CA THR A 24 -0.85 -1.88 3.12
C THR A 24 -0.96 -2.01 4.66
N PRO A 25 -2.14 -2.37 5.21
CA PRO A 25 -2.39 -2.32 6.65
C PRO A 25 -1.40 -3.08 7.54
N THR A 26 -0.71 -4.09 7.01
CA THR A 26 0.20 -4.97 7.76
C THR A 26 1.68 -4.56 7.67
N LEU A 27 2.04 -3.55 6.88
CA LEU A 27 3.46 -3.22 6.58
C LEU A 27 4.07 -2.14 7.50
N GLY A 28 3.54 -1.98 8.71
CA GLY A 28 3.97 -0.92 9.62
C GLY A 28 5.44 -1.04 10.05
N GLU A 29 5.90 -2.24 10.37
CA GLU A 29 7.28 -2.48 10.80
C GLU A 29 8.27 -2.31 9.63
N GLU A 30 7.88 -2.77 8.45
CA GLU A 30 8.63 -2.69 7.21
C GLU A 30 8.84 -1.22 6.82
N ASN A 31 7.81 -0.39 6.92
CA ASN A 31 7.91 1.06 6.70
C ASN A 31 8.92 1.71 7.66
N ILE A 32 8.87 1.36 8.95
CA ILE A 32 9.84 1.87 9.94
C ILE A 32 11.27 1.45 9.60
N ARG A 33 11.47 0.18 9.22
CA ARG A 33 12.79 -0.34 8.84
C ARG A 33 13.30 0.32 7.55
N ALA A 34 12.44 0.49 6.55
CA ALA A 34 12.77 1.15 5.29
C ALA A 34 13.17 2.62 5.52
N ASP A 35 12.40 3.35 6.31
CA ASP A 35 12.71 4.73 6.70
C ASP A 35 14.07 4.82 7.41
N PHE A 36 14.29 3.96 8.40
CA PHE A 36 15.54 3.91 9.15
C PHE A 36 16.74 3.62 8.23
N ILE A 37 16.65 2.59 7.39
CA ILE A 37 17.73 2.22 6.46
C ILE A 37 17.98 3.34 5.44
N ASN A 38 16.93 3.97 4.90
CA ASN A 38 17.10 5.05 3.95
C ASN A 38 17.82 6.26 4.58
N LYS A 39 17.43 6.65 5.80
CA LYS A 39 18.01 7.80 6.52
C LYS A 39 19.42 7.57 7.05
N THR A 40 19.85 6.32 7.23
CA THR A 40 21.14 6.00 7.86
C THR A 40 22.18 5.44 6.89
N VAL A 41 21.74 4.82 5.79
CA VAL A 41 22.63 4.05 4.91
C VAL A 41 22.49 4.44 3.43
N LEU A 42 21.26 4.47 2.90
CA LEU A 42 21.06 4.60 1.44
C LEU A 42 21.06 6.06 0.96
N PHE A 43 20.52 6.97 1.78
CA PHE A 43 20.41 8.40 1.51
C PHE A 43 19.84 8.68 0.12
N ARG A 44 18.68 8.10 -0.20
CA ARG A 44 17.95 8.31 -1.46
C ARG A 44 16.68 9.13 -1.23
N GLY A 45 16.03 9.56 -2.32
CA GLY A 45 14.70 10.16 -2.27
C GLY A 45 13.68 9.25 -1.57
N GLU A 46 12.62 9.84 -1.02
CA GLU A 46 11.59 9.11 -0.27
C GLU A 46 10.30 9.02 -1.09
N THR A 47 9.76 7.81 -1.21
CA THR A 47 8.46 7.58 -1.86
C THR A 47 7.49 6.90 -0.91
N GLY A 48 6.21 7.19 -1.13
CA GLY A 48 5.10 6.48 -0.55
C GLY A 48 4.06 6.11 -1.59
N SER A 49 3.48 4.92 -1.45
CA SER A 49 2.43 4.39 -2.32
C SER A 49 1.32 3.74 -1.51
N SER A 50 0.15 3.68 -2.14
CA SER A 50 -1.02 3.01 -1.59
C SER A 50 -1.04 1.51 -1.83
N ASP A 51 -0.28 1.03 -2.82
CA ASP A 51 -0.36 -0.35 -3.33
C ASP A 51 -1.81 -0.85 -3.46
N ALA A 52 -2.62 0.00 -4.11
CA ALA A 52 -4.07 -0.10 -4.04
C ALA A 52 -4.60 -1.27 -4.88
N HIS A 53 -5.07 -2.31 -4.20
CA HIS A 53 -5.79 -3.44 -4.79
C HIS A 53 -7.33 -3.26 -4.79
N ILE A 54 -7.82 -2.24 -4.06
CA ILE A 54 -9.23 -1.85 -4.01
C ILE A 54 -9.39 -0.33 -4.00
N LEU A 55 -10.56 0.16 -4.41
CA LEU A 55 -10.87 1.60 -4.42
C LEU A 55 -10.63 2.29 -3.07
N ALA A 56 -10.94 1.61 -1.95
CA ALA A 56 -10.76 2.19 -0.61
C ALA A 56 -9.28 2.35 -0.20
N ALA A 57 -8.36 1.72 -0.93
CA ALA A 57 -6.92 1.83 -0.72
C ALA A 57 -6.28 2.98 -1.52
N ILE A 58 -6.92 3.46 -2.59
CA ILE A 58 -6.37 4.53 -3.44
C ILE A 58 -6.04 5.77 -2.60
N GLY A 59 -4.81 6.26 -2.73
CA GLY A 59 -4.33 7.44 -2.01
C GLY A 59 -4.10 7.24 -0.50
N LYS A 60 -4.19 6.00 0.02
CA LYS A 60 -3.82 5.72 1.41
C LYS A 60 -2.32 5.88 1.67
N GLY A 61 -1.50 5.77 0.64
CA GLY A 61 -0.10 6.18 0.64
C GLY A 61 0.17 6.96 -0.65
N TYR A 62 0.99 7.99 -0.56
CA TYR A 62 1.31 8.87 -1.68
C TYR A 62 2.63 9.61 -1.44
N THR A 63 3.20 10.10 -2.53
CA THR A 63 4.43 10.91 -2.51
C THR A 63 4.08 12.37 -2.80
N LEU A 64 4.48 13.28 -1.93
CA LEU A 64 4.41 14.72 -2.17
C LEU A 64 5.67 15.18 -2.90
N PHE A 65 5.49 16.02 -3.90
CA PHE A 65 6.55 16.68 -4.67
C PHE A 65 6.01 17.98 -5.26
N GLU A 66 6.89 18.91 -5.60
CA GLU A 66 6.51 20.12 -6.33
C GLU A 66 6.46 19.85 -7.83
N GLY A 67 5.40 20.34 -8.48
CA GLY A 67 5.19 20.18 -9.92
C GLY A 67 3.93 19.40 -10.27
N LYS A 68 3.74 19.12 -11.56
CA LYS A 68 2.54 18.46 -12.09
C LYS A 68 2.84 17.46 -13.21
N THR A 69 4.08 17.35 -13.64
CA THR A 69 4.50 16.47 -14.73
C THR A 69 5.33 15.30 -14.22
N ALA A 70 5.46 14.26 -15.04
CA ALA A 70 6.38 13.16 -14.75
C ALA A 70 7.84 13.62 -14.66
N GLY A 71 8.21 14.66 -15.42
CA GLY A 71 9.54 15.26 -15.36
C GLY A 71 9.81 15.91 -14.01
N ASP A 72 8.83 16.63 -13.46
CA ASP A 72 8.93 17.25 -12.14
C ASP A 72 9.09 16.19 -11.04
N LEU A 73 8.32 15.10 -11.12
CA LEU A 73 8.45 13.98 -10.18
C LEU A 73 9.85 13.35 -10.27
N HIS A 74 10.33 13.04 -11.47
CA HIS A 74 11.65 12.43 -11.66
C HIS A 74 12.76 13.36 -11.12
N TYR A 75 12.66 14.66 -11.40
CA TYR A 75 13.58 15.66 -10.84
C TYR A 75 13.53 15.64 -9.29
N ALA A 76 12.34 15.72 -8.70
CA ALA A 76 12.18 15.72 -7.25
C ALA A 76 12.72 14.43 -6.59
N LEU A 77 12.54 13.27 -7.21
CA LEU A 77 13.11 12.00 -6.72
C LEU A 77 14.64 12.05 -6.71
N LYS A 78 15.24 12.42 -7.85
CA LYS A 78 16.70 12.48 -8.02
C LYS A 78 17.37 13.53 -7.11
N HIS A 79 16.66 14.59 -6.78
CA HIS A 79 17.15 15.68 -5.92
C HIS A 79 16.68 15.57 -4.46
N HIS A 80 16.03 14.47 -4.08
CA HIS A 80 15.55 14.20 -2.72
C HIS A 80 14.57 15.27 -2.19
N GLN A 81 13.73 15.80 -3.08
CA GLN A 81 12.71 16.82 -2.79
C GLN A 81 11.31 16.21 -2.69
N THR A 82 11.24 14.94 -2.31
CA THR A 82 10.01 14.17 -2.16
C THR A 82 9.74 13.88 -0.70
N LYS A 83 8.46 13.69 -0.36
CA LYS A 83 8.06 13.27 0.98
C LYS A 83 7.02 12.17 0.91
N ALA A 84 7.30 11.03 1.54
CA ALA A 84 6.37 9.94 1.66
C ALA A 84 5.29 10.27 2.71
N MET A 85 4.02 10.06 2.36
CA MET A 85 2.86 10.37 3.21
C MET A 85 1.85 9.22 3.18
N PHE A 86 1.04 9.12 4.23
CA PHE A 86 -0.08 8.20 4.28
C PHE A 86 -1.31 8.80 4.97
N SER A 87 -2.46 8.22 4.68
CA SER A 87 -3.73 8.51 5.33
C SER A 87 -4.16 7.32 6.19
N LYS A 88 -4.79 7.60 7.33
CA LYS A 88 -5.26 6.56 8.24
C LYS A 88 -6.32 5.66 7.57
N TRP A 89 -6.27 4.38 7.90
CA TRP A 89 -7.34 3.45 7.59
C TRP A 89 -8.54 3.68 8.50
N THR A 90 -9.73 3.78 7.92
CA THR A 90 -10.97 3.68 8.69
C THR A 90 -11.29 2.21 8.90
N LEU A 91 -12.00 1.87 9.97
CA LEU A 91 -12.43 0.49 10.23
C LEU A 91 -13.18 -0.11 9.03
N LEU A 92 -14.10 0.66 8.43
CA LEU A 92 -14.83 0.23 7.23
C LEU A 92 -13.91 -0.06 6.04
N ALA A 93 -12.90 0.79 5.81
CA ALA A 93 -11.94 0.56 4.73
C ALA A 93 -11.09 -0.69 4.99
N LEU A 94 -10.69 -0.91 6.25
CA LEU A 94 -9.96 -2.12 6.64
C LEU A 94 -10.80 -3.38 6.44
N PHE A 95 -12.08 -3.36 6.83
CA PHE A 95 -13.00 -4.47 6.56
C PHE A 95 -13.16 -4.74 5.07
N LYS A 96 -13.32 -3.70 4.24
CA LYS A 96 -13.37 -3.86 2.77
C LYS A 96 -12.08 -4.48 2.22
N TYR A 97 -10.93 -4.08 2.76
CA TYR A 97 -9.63 -4.60 2.37
C TYR A 97 -9.46 -6.07 2.76
N ILE A 98 -9.77 -6.45 4.00
CA ILE A 98 -9.71 -7.86 4.44
C ILE A 98 -10.69 -8.72 3.64
N TYR A 99 -11.93 -8.24 3.46
CA TYR A 99 -12.92 -8.94 2.65
C TYR A 99 -12.43 -9.20 1.24
N PHE A 100 -11.70 -8.25 0.61
CA PHE A 100 -11.12 -8.41 -0.72
C PHE A 100 -10.09 -9.55 -0.85
N PHE A 101 -9.48 -10.02 0.23
CA PHE A 101 -8.59 -11.18 0.18
C PHE A 101 -9.26 -12.52 0.53
N ILE A 102 -10.52 -12.50 1.00
CA ILE A 102 -11.28 -13.75 1.20
C ILE A 102 -11.57 -14.39 -0.17
N PRO A 103 -11.22 -15.66 -0.41
CA PRO A 103 -11.51 -16.34 -1.67
C PRO A 103 -12.95 -16.17 -2.14
N LEU A 104 -13.16 -15.93 -3.44
CA LEU A 104 -14.49 -15.67 -4.01
C LEU A 104 -15.49 -16.80 -3.69
N GLY A 105 -15.05 -18.06 -3.72
CA GLY A 105 -15.89 -19.21 -3.37
C GLY A 105 -16.39 -19.19 -1.92
N LEU A 106 -15.56 -18.71 -0.97
CA LEU A 106 -15.98 -18.55 0.42
C LEU A 106 -16.96 -17.39 0.58
N ARG A 107 -16.79 -16.30 -0.18
CA ARG A 107 -17.75 -15.18 -0.18
C ARG A 107 -19.11 -15.60 -0.71
N ILE A 108 -19.14 -16.29 -1.85
CA ILE A 108 -20.37 -16.80 -2.45
C ILE A 108 -21.02 -17.80 -1.49
N GLY A 109 -20.27 -18.77 -0.97
CA GLY A 109 -20.79 -19.74 -0.01
C GLY A 109 -21.38 -19.10 1.25
N PHE A 110 -20.72 -18.09 1.83
CA PHE A 110 -21.24 -17.33 2.96
C PHE A 110 -22.50 -16.54 2.59
N TYR A 111 -22.52 -15.86 1.45
CA TYR A 111 -23.70 -15.13 0.97
C TYR A 111 -24.89 -16.06 0.78
N THR A 112 -24.69 -17.20 0.11
CA THR A 112 -25.71 -18.23 -0.10
C THR A 112 -26.21 -18.78 1.23
N PHE A 113 -25.31 -19.10 2.18
CA PHE A 113 -25.71 -19.60 3.51
C PHE A 113 -26.55 -18.58 4.29
N MET A 114 -26.13 -17.30 4.31
CA MET A 114 -26.82 -16.24 5.04
C MET A 114 -28.21 -15.93 4.49
N HIS A 115 -28.40 -15.97 3.17
CA HIS A 115 -29.67 -15.62 2.51
C HIS A 115 -30.56 -16.83 2.20
N ARG A 116 -30.08 -18.06 2.45
CA ARG A 116 -30.85 -19.31 2.24
C ARG A 116 -32.16 -19.36 3.04
N ASN A 117 -32.25 -18.66 4.17
CA ASN A 117 -33.46 -18.62 5.00
C ASN A 117 -34.47 -17.55 4.56
N ASP A 118 -34.05 -16.56 3.77
CA ASP A 118 -34.96 -15.52 3.27
C ASP A 118 -35.79 -16.02 2.10
N GLU A 119 -35.22 -16.85 1.22
CA GLU A 119 -35.97 -17.52 0.14
C GLU A 119 -37.07 -18.46 0.67
N LYS A 120 -36.80 -19.17 1.77
CA LYS A 120 -37.80 -20.05 2.41
C LYS A 120 -39.00 -19.30 2.98
N LYS A 121 -38.83 -18.04 3.41
CA LYS A 121 -39.92 -17.20 3.93
C LYS A 121 -40.78 -16.56 2.84
N LEU A 122 -40.23 -16.39 1.63
CA LEU A 122 -40.96 -15.86 0.47
C LEU A 122 -41.82 -16.93 -0.23
N GLN A 123 -41.42 -18.21 -0.16
CA GLN A 123 -42.17 -19.34 -0.72
C GLN A 123 -43.24 -19.91 0.23
N SER A 124 -43.29 -19.46 1.49
CA SER A 124 -44.25 -19.91 2.50
C SER A 124 -45.39 -18.90 2.75
N LYS A 125 -45.58 -17.93 1.85
CA LYS A 125 -46.70 -16.99 1.80
C LYS A 125 -47.50 -17.22 0.53
#